data_AF-A0A518K6N1-F1
#
_entry.id   AF-A0A518K6N1-F1
#
_cell.length_a   1.000
_cell.length_b   1.000
_cell.length_c   1.000
_cell.angle_alpha   90.00
_cell.angle_beta   90.00
_cell.angle_gamma   90.00
#
_symmetry.space_group_name_H-M   'P 1'
#
loop_
_entity.id
_entity.type
_entity.pdbx_description
1 polymer ?
#
loop_
_entity_poly.entity_id
_entity_poly.type
_entity_poly.pdbx_seq_one_letter_code
_entity_poly.pdbx_strand_id
1 'polypeptide(L)'
;MPRPYAGLFLNSARSTTGFTRARRSAACLVAWLLAACSQAETIEFVVDRVDGGVFIKNSGATPSIIDGYTIFSPSDALIISGWTPIAGNYDASGDQSVDSTSDWFVIGTPTATTVSEASLTEESGSLDPGQVVSLGLFFDLAKLEGLAVTVSAGNQTIVVAGDYRNLQADYNGDLVVDHGDYDVFQMTYGSTGAGLAADGNGDGVVDAADYTVWRDSPELSLASMPAITAPGLSLPGFVEAAPGGVVTIPEPAAVLLAAQLLACCLRRRAR
;
A
#
# COMPACT_ATOMS: atom_id res chain seq x y z
N MET A 1 14.98 -4.09 91.52
CA MET A 1 13.96 -5.07 91.08
C MET A 1 12.79 -4.30 90.48
N PRO A 2 12.21 -4.73 89.33
CA PRO A 2 11.42 -3.90 88.41
C PRO A 2 9.89 -4.14 88.50
N ARG A 3 9.09 -3.20 87.96
CA ARG A 3 7.76 -3.36 87.29
C ARG A 3 7.00 -2.00 87.21
N PRO A 4 6.04 -1.79 86.27
CA PRO A 4 6.16 -1.86 84.81
C PRO A 4 5.49 -0.67 84.07
N TYR A 5 5.68 -0.66 82.74
CA TYR A 5 5.15 0.26 81.72
C TYR A 5 3.62 0.18 81.50
N ALA A 6 3.00 1.31 81.11
CA ALA A 6 1.99 1.37 80.04
C ALA A 6 1.76 2.83 79.59
N GLY A 7 2.38 3.22 78.49
CA GLY A 7 2.23 4.53 77.86
C GLY A 7 1.07 4.57 76.87
N LEU A 8 0.40 5.72 76.86
CA LEU A 8 -0.68 6.15 75.97
C LEU A 8 -0.44 5.79 74.49
N PHE A 9 -1.49 5.27 73.83
CA PHE A 9 -1.67 5.45 72.39
C PHE A 9 -2.98 6.22 72.14
N LEU A 10 -2.83 7.40 71.55
CA LEU A 10 -3.91 8.22 71.02
C LEU A 10 -4.25 7.80 69.59
N ASN A 11 -5.53 8.01 69.30
CA ASN A 11 -6.30 7.72 68.11
C ASN A 11 -5.70 8.30 66.82
N SER A 12 -5.67 7.51 65.73
CA SER A 12 -5.63 8.03 64.36
C SER A 12 -6.44 7.10 63.46
N ALA A 13 -7.51 7.65 62.90
CA ALA A 13 -8.38 7.01 61.93
C ALA A 13 -7.59 6.44 60.73
N ARG A 14 -7.86 5.19 60.35
CA ARG A 14 -7.55 4.67 59.02
C ARG A 14 -8.86 4.27 58.35
N SER A 15 -9.25 5.13 57.42
CA SER A 15 -10.29 4.86 56.42
C SER A 15 -9.88 3.64 55.60
N THR A 16 -10.73 2.61 55.62
CA THR A 16 -10.68 1.49 54.69
C THR A 16 -11.25 1.94 53.35
N THR A 17 -10.44 2.60 52.53
CA THR A 17 -10.75 2.77 51.11
C THR A 17 -10.37 1.50 50.36
N GLY A 18 -11.39 0.82 49.83
CA GLY A 18 -11.25 -0.39 49.04
C GLY A 18 -10.30 -0.20 47.87
N PHE A 19 -9.38 -1.15 47.71
CA PHE A 19 -8.72 -1.37 46.44
C PHE A 19 -9.76 -1.99 45.48
N THR A 20 -10.52 -1.13 44.80
CA THR A 20 -11.16 -1.51 43.54
C THR A 20 -10.03 -1.73 42.54
N ARG A 21 -9.57 -2.99 42.46
CA ARG A 21 -8.68 -3.48 41.41
C ARG A 21 -9.36 -3.14 40.09
N ALA A 22 -8.91 -2.06 39.44
CA ALA A 22 -9.38 -1.67 38.13
C ALA A 22 -9.13 -2.85 37.20
N ARG A 23 -10.17 -3.62 36.92
CA ARG A 23 -10.18 -4.62 35.86
C ARG A 23 -10.07 -3.82 34.57
N ARG A 24 -8.84 -3.46 34.18
CA ARG A 24 -8.55 -3.13 32.79
C ARG A 24 -8.82 -4.42 32.04
N SER A 25 -10.01 -4.49 31.44
CA SER A 25 -10.54 -5.68 30.77
C SER A 25 -9.49 -6.22 29.81
N ALA A 26 -9.24 -7.53 29.83
CA ALA A 26 -8.35 -8.20 28.88
C ALA A 26 -8.70 -7.84 27.42
N ALA A 27 -9.96 -7.48 27.13
CA ALA A 27 -10.41 -6.93 25.85
C ALA A 27 -9.72 -5.62 25.43
N CYS A 28 -9.40 -4.72 26.37
CA CYS A 28 -8.69 -3.47 26.07
C CYS A 28 -7.20 -3.72 25.83
N LEU A 29 -6.62 -4.71 26.52
CA LEU A 29 -5.23 -5.13 26.33
C LEU A 29 -5.04 -5.94 25.04
N VAL A 30 -6.04 -6.75 24.65
CA VAL A 30 -6.09 -7.48 23.37
C VAL A 30 -6.35 -6.53 22.19
N ALA A 31 -7.19 -5.50 22.35
CA ALA A 31 -7.37 -4.47 21.32
C ALA A 31 -6.09 -3.65 21.10
N TRP A 32 -5.33 -3.34 22.15
CA TRP A 32 -4.02 -2.69 22.04
C TRP A 32 -2.94 -3.62 21.45
N LEU A 33 -2.96 -4.92 21.79
CA LEU A 33 -2.02 -5.90 21.23
C LEU A 33 -2.32 -6.23 19.76
N LEU A 34 -3.60 -6.19 19.35
CA LEU A 34 -4.03 -6.31 17.95
C LEU A 34 -3.73 -5.03 17.15
N ALA A 35 -3.89 -3.85 17.74
CA ALA A 35 -3.57 -2.56 17.10
C ALA A 35 -2.05 -2.32 16.95
N ALA A 36 -1.22 -2.79 17.90
CA ALA A 36 0.24 -2.75 17.75
C ALA A 36 0.77 -3.78 16.74
N CYS A 37 0.02 -4.86 16.48
CA CYS A 37 0.31 -5.80 15.39
C CYS A 37 -0.18 -5.27 14.03
N SER A 38 -1.08 -4.28 13.98
CA SER A 38 -1.75 -3.84 12.76
C SER A 38 -1.06 -2.69 11.99
N GLN A 39 -0.03 -2.04 12.55
CA GLN A 39 0.67 -0.95 11.84
C GLN A 39 1.88 -1.48 11.04
N ALA A 40 2.59 -2.48 11.57
CA ALA A 40 3.71 -3.16 10.92
C ALA A 40 3.35 -3.94 9.64
N GLU A 41 2.06 -4.14 9.37
CA GLU A 41 1.55 -4.91 8.23
C GLU A 41 1.04 -4.01 7.08
N THR A 42 1.22 -2.68 7.17
CA THR A 42 0.55 -1.73 6.27
C THR A 42 1.48 -0.83 5.48
N ILE A 43 2.71 -0.57 5.96
CA ILE A 43 3.70 0.22 5.22
C ILE A 43 4.53 -0.72 4.35
N GLU A 44 4.51 -0.49 3.05
CA GLU A 44 5.26 -1.24 2.05
C GLU A 44 6.30 -0.35 1.39
N PHE A 45 7.48 -0.92 1.14
CA PHE A 45 8.49 -0.32 0.26
C PHE A 45 8.52 -1.15 -1.01
N VAL A 46 8.05 -0.58 -2.11
CA VAL A 46 7.96 -1.26 -3.40
C VAL A 46 9.07 -0.78 -4.31
N VAL A 47 9.73 -1.72 -5.00
CA VAL A 47 10.73 -1.47 -6.03
C VAL A 47 10.16 -1.95 -7.36
N ASP A 48 10.10 -1.06 -8.34
CA ASP A 48 9.72 -1.43 -9.71
C ASP A 48 10.89 -2.10 -10.42
N ARG A 49 10.64 -3.32 -10.90
CA ARG A 49 11.59 -4.12 -11.69
C ARG A 49 11.77 -3.63 -13.11
N VAL A 50 10.93 -2.70 -13.57
CA VAL A 50 10.99 -2.16 -14.94
C VAL A 50 12.03 -1.04 -15.03
N ASP A 51 12.00 -0.10 -14.09
CA ASP A 51 12.81 1.11 -14.16
C ASP A 51 13.67 1.41 -12.91
N GLY A 52 13.52 0.65 -11.82
CA GLY A 52 14.25 0.86 -10.58
C GLY A 52 13.66 1.97 -9.69
N GLY A 53 12.41 2.38 -9.95
CA GLY A 53 11.64 3.25 -9.08
C GLY A 53 11.41 2.62 -7.71
N VAL A 54 11.47 3.43 -6.66
CA VAL A 54 11.20 2.98 -5.29
C VAL A 54 10.10 3.84 -4.69
N PHE A 55 9.15 3.19 -4.03
CA PHE A 55 7.94 3.83 -3.52
C PHE A 55 7.67 3.40 -2.08
N ILE A 56 7.03 4.29 -1.32
CA ILE A 56 6.40 3.96 -0.04
C ILE A 56 4.90 3.95 -0.26
N LYS A 57 4.21 2.92 0.22
CA LYS A 57 2.75 2.82 0.19
C LYS A 57 2.19 2.48 1.55
N ASN A 58 1.04 3.07 1.87
CA ASN A 58 0.18 2.53 2.93
C ASN A 58 -0.90 1.63 2.31
N SER A 59 -0.70 0.31 2.39
CA SER A 59 -1.66 -0.71 1.95
C SER A 59 -2.76 -1.00 2.99
N GLY A 60 -2.71 -0.33 4.14
CA GLY A 60 -3.71 -0.45 5.19
C GLY A 60 -5.01 0.30 4.90
N ALA A 61 -6.06 -0.04 5.66
CA ALA A 61 -7.36 0.64 5.58
C ALA A 61 -7.45 1.92 6.44
N THR A 62 -6.40 2.26 7.17
CA THR A 62 -6.33 3.42 8.07
C THR A 62 -5.03 4.18 7.87
N PRO A 63 -4.99 5.50 8.17
CA PRO A 63 -3.74 6.25 8.13
C PRO A 63 -2.66 5.60 9.00
N SER A 64 -1.44 5.59 8.49
CA SER A 64 -0.27 5.03 9.16
C SER A 64 0.72 6.14 9.49
N ILE A 65 1.28 6.09 10.69
CA ILE A 65 2.30 7.05 11.14
C ILE A 65 3.65 6.62 10.57
N ILE A 66 4.42 7.59 10.10
CA ILE A 66 5.81 7.40 9.70
C ILE A 66 6.60 8.64 10.11
N ASP A 67 7.68 8.42 10.87
CA ASP A 67 8.55 9.50 11.36
C ASP A 67 9.95 9.41 10.77
N GLY A 68 10.28 8.31 10.09
CA GLY A 68 11.57 8.16 9.43
C GLY A 68 11.78 6.78 8.83
N TYR A 69 12.80 6.66 7.99
CA TYR A 69 13.24 5.37 7.47
C TYR A 69 14.76 5.32 7.24
N THR A 70 15.27 4.09 7.18
CA THR A 70 16.61 3.75 6.72
C THR A 70 16.49 2.62 5.72
N ILE A 71 16.91 2.82 4.48
CA ILE A 71 17.00 1.77 3.46
C ILE A 71 18.44 1.31 3.37
N PHE A 72 18.66 0.01 3.53
CA PHE A 72 19.95 -0.66 3.38
C PHE A 72 19.93 -1.61 2.19
N SER A 73 20.92 -1.47 1.30
CA SER A 73 21.20 -2.42 0.22
C SER A 73 22.46 -3.23 0.53
N PRO A 74 22.39 -4.57 0.57
CA PRO A 74 23.57 -5.43 0.75
C PRO A 74 24.45 -5.53 -0.50
N SER A 75 24.02 -4.98 -1.64
CA SER A 75 24.62 -5.19 -2.98
C SER A 75 25.11 -3.89 -3.64
N ASP A 76 25.20 -2.79 -2.87
CA ASP A 76 25.52 -1.45 -3.36
C ASP A 76 24.56 -0.97 -4.47
N ALA A 77 23.26 -1.27 -4.33
CA ALA A 77 22.26 -1.03 -5.38
C ALA A 77 21.65 0.38 -5.40
N LEU A 78 22.02 1.28 -4.49
CA LEU A 78 21.38 2.59 -4.42
C LEU A 78 22.09 3.62 -5.32
N ILE A 79 21.34 4.22 -6.25
CA ILE A 79 21.81 5.28 -7.15
C ILE A 79 21.47 6.63 -6.53
N ILE A 80 22.38 7.17 -5.72
CA ILE A 80 22.11 8.37 -4.89
C ILE A 80 21.60 9.59 -5.67
N SER A 81 22.03 9.77 -6.92
CA SER A 81 21.54 10.88 -7.75
C SER A 81 20.07 10.78 -8.16
N GLY A 82 19.48 9.58 -8.08
CA GLY A 82 18.06 9.35 -8.37
C GLY A 82 17.16 9.37 -7.14
N TRP A 83 17.73 9.47 -5.92
CA TRP A 83 16.95 9.45 -4.68
C TRP A 83 16.27 10.80 -4.45
N THR A 84 14.95 10.74 -4.30
CA THR A 84 14.09 11.89 -3.96
C THR A 84 13.64 11.71 -2.50
N PRO A 85 14.30 12.37 -1.53
CA PRO A 85 13.94 12.24 -0.12
C PRO A 85 12.60 12.91 0.20
N ILE A 86 11.92 12.46 1.25
CA ILE A 86 10.81 13.18 1.89
C ILE A 86 11.27 14.56 2.35
N ALA A 87 12.47 14.65 2.92
CA ALA A 87 13.10 15.90 3.33
C ALA A 87 13.12 16.92 2.19
N GLY A 88 12.38 18.01 2.37
CA GLY A 88 12.23 19.10 1.40
C GLY A 88 11.36 18.81 0.18
N ASN A 89 10.72 17.64 0.05
CA ASN A 89 9.82 17.31 -1.07
C ASN A 89 8.43 16.80 -0.67
N TYR A 90 8.34 16.11 0.47
CA TYR A 90 7.11 15.56 1.05
C TYR A 90 7.02 15.93 2.54
N ASP A 91 7.49 17.08 2.99
CA ASP A 91 7.42 17.52 4.39
C ASP A 91 6.85 18.95 4.51
N ALA A 92 6.91 19.58 5.69
CA ALA A 92 6.36 20.92 5.87
C ALA A 92 7.04 21.98 4.97
N SER A 93 8.28 21.74 4.57
CA SER A 93 9.04 22.56 3.63
C SER A 93 8.87 22.13 2.17
N GLY A 94 8.30 20.95 1.91
CA GLY A 94 7.99 20.39 0.60
C GLY A 94 6.63 19.68 0.62
N ASP A 95 5.54 20.41 0.67
CA ASP A 95 4.22 19.92 1.10
C ASP A 95 3.40 19.18 0.03
N GLN A 96 4.01 18.30 -0.79
CA GLN A 96 3.22 17.24 -1.45
C GLN A 96 2.99 16.04 -0.52
N SER A 97 2.57 16.41 0.70
CA SER A 97 2.93 15.94 2.05
C SER A 97 3.02 14.44 2.40
N VAL A 98 4.07 14.15 3.19
CA VAL A 98 4.15 13.20 4.31
C VAL A 98 4.83 13.91 5.49
N ASP A 99 3.98 14.54 6.30
CA ASP A 99 4.25 15.52 7.36
C ASP A 99 4.01 16.95 6.91
N SER A 100 2.82 17.46 7.21
CA SER A 100 2.44 18.85 6.92
C SER A 100 2.86 19.82 8.01
N THR A 101 3.45 19.33 9.10
CA THR A 101 3.64 20.08 10.33
C THR A 101 5.11 20.30 10.68
N SER A 102 5.97 19.36 10.29
CA SER A 102 7.38 19.35 10.63
C SER A 102 8.25 18.99 9.43
N ASP A 103 9.45 19.54 9.42
CA ASP A 103 10.46 19.26 8.40
C ASP A 103 11.16 17.93 8.68
N TRP A 104 11.52 17.24 7.61
CA TRP A 104 12.33 16.04 7.64
C TRP A 104 13.78 16.36 7.33
N PHE A 105 14.69 15.50 7.80
CA PHE A 105 16.12 15.67 7.60
C PHE A 105 16.75 14.39 7.09
N VAL A 106 17.58 14.51 6.04
CA VAL A 106 18.47 13.43 5.62
C VAL A 106 19.49 13.17 6.74
N ILE A 107 19.60 11.91 7.15
CA ILE A 107 20.48 11.46 8.22
C ILE A 107 21.74 10.85 7.62
N GLY A 108 22.88 11.40 8.01
CA GLY A 108 24.18 10.95 7.53
C GLY A 108 24.44 11.33 6.08
N THR A 109 25.46 10.73 5.48
CA THR A 109 25.79 10.92 4.06
C THR A 109 25.22 9.74 3.27
N PRO A 110 24.29 9.97 2.32
CA PRO A 110 23.79 8.92 1.44
C PRO A 110 24.92 8.20 0.71
N THR A 111 24.87 6.87 0.68
CA THR A 111 25.81 6.01 -0.06
C THR A 111 25.07 4.96 -0.88
N ALA A 112 25.78 4.29 -1.79
CA ALA A 112 25.21 3.19 -2.57
C ALA A 112 24.66 2.03 -1.72
N THR A 113 25.01 1.95 -0.44
CA THR A 113 24.50 0.95 0.52
C THR A 113 23.37 1.46 1.37
N THR A 114 23.28 2.78 1.63
CA THR A 114 22.40 3.29 2.68
C THR A 114 21.92 4.70 2.41
N VAL A 115 20.62 4.88 2.53
CA VAL A 115 19.97 6.20 2.64
C VAL A 115 19.10 6.22 3.88
N SER A 116 19.01 7.37 4.54
CA SER A 116 18.17 7.52 5.73
C SER A 116 17.70 8.95 5.86
N GLU A 117 16.48 9.10 6.36
CA GLU A 117 15.89 10.37 6.75
C GLU A 117 14.88 10.18 7.87
N ALA A 118 14.63 11.23 8.64
CA ALA A 118 13.59 11.25 9.66
C ALA A 118 13.16 12.68 10.01
N SER A 119 11.97 12.78 10.58
CA SER A 119 11.54 13.92 11.38
C SER A 119 12.18 13.87 12.78
N LEU A 120 12.36 15.04 13.39
CA LEU A 120 12.79 15.15 14.79
C LEU A 120 11.60 15.24 15.77
N THR A 121 10.38 15.31 15.24
CA THR A 121 9.14 15.26 16.01
C THR A 121 8.51 13.88 15.85
N GLU A 122 8.19 13.25 16.97
CA GLU A 122 7.51 11.95 16.95
C GLU A 122 6.04 12.11 16.56
N GLU A 123 5.50 11.12 15.84
CA GLU A 123 4.11 11.04 15.37
C GLU A 123 3.66 12.23 14.50
N SER A 124 4.57 12.81 13.71
CA SER A 124 4.28 14.01 12.90
C SER A 124 3.99 13.69 11.43
N GLY A 125 4.62 12.65 10.87
CA GLY A 125 4.35 12.20 9.51
C GLY A 125 3.22 11.18 9.45
N SER A 126 2.40 11.26 8.39
CA SER A 126 1.30 10.34 8.17
C SER A 126 1.09 10.05 6.68
N LEU A 127 0.77 8.80 6.38
CA LEU A 127 0.35 8.30 5.08
C LEU A 127 -1.11 7.86 5.15
N ASP A 128 -1.96 8.44 4.32
CA ASP A 128 -3.37 8.05 4.20
C ASP A 128 -3.52 6.66 3.56
N PRO A 129 -4.66 5.97 3.74
CA PRO A 129 -4.94 4.68 3.11
C PRO A 129 -4.76 4.75 1.59
N GLY A 130 -3.96 3.84 1.03
CA GLY A 130 -3.65 3.78 -0.39
C GLY A 130 -2.71 4.87 -0.89
N GLN A 131 -2.24 5.78 -0.04
CA GLN A 131 -1.30 6.82 -0.45
C GLN A 131 0.02 6.20 -0.88
N VAL A 132 0.52 6.63 -2.04
CA VAL A 132 1.81 6.26 -2.61
C VAL A 132 2.72 7.48 -2.65
N VAL A 133 3.98 7.30 -2.27
CA VAL A 133 5.02 8.31 -2.34
C VAL A 133 6.20 7.76 -3.13
N SER A 134 6.56 8.44 -4.22
CA SER A 134 7.76 8.08 -4.98
C SER A 134 9.00 8.66 -4.31
N LEU A 135 9.96 7.79 -4.05
CA LEU A 135 11.31 8.13 -3.59
C LEU A 135 12.29 8.25 -4.77
N GLY A 136 11.80 8.22 -6.01
CA GLY A 136 12.58 8.37 -7.23
C GLY A 136 13.14 7.06 -7.79
N LEU A 137 13.87 7.20 -8.91
CA LEU A 137 14.51 6.11 -9.66
C LEU A 137 15.91 5.86 -9.12
N PHE A 138 16.02 5.17 -7.98
CA PHE A 138 17.30 5.02 -7.29
C PHE A 138 17.70 3.59 -6.95
N PHE A 139 17.05 2.58 -7.53
CA PHE A 139 17.50 1.20 -7.45
C PHE A 139 18.19 0.75 -8.75
N ASP A 140 19.40 0.22 -8.65
CA ASP A 140 20.14 -0.36 -9.78
C ASP A 140 19.68 -1.81 -10.04
N LEU A 141 18.89 -2.00 -11.10
CA LEU A 141 18.36 -3.31 -11.52
C LEU A 141 19.45 -4.30 -11.97
N ALA A 142 20.69 -3.86 -12.19
CA ALA A 142 21.81 -4.78 -12.45
C ALA A 142 22.37 -5.43 -11.17
N LYS A 143 21.91 -4.99 -9.99
CA LYS A 143 22.36 -5.50 -8.69
C LYS A 143 21.37 -6.50 -8.10
N LEU A 144 21.84 -7.23 -7.10
CA LEU A 144 21.00 -8.19 -6.40
C LEU A 144 19.94 -7.45 -5.57
N GLU A 145 18.69 -7.90 -5.72
CA GLU A 145 17.58 -7.57 -4.83
C GLU A 145 17.90 -7.96 -3.38
N GLY A 146 17.25 -7.30 -2.43
CA GLY A 146 17.43 -7.57 -1.00
C GLY A 146 17.50 -6.33 -0.10
N LEU A 147 16.92 -5.21 -0.53
CA LEU A 147 16.70 -4.04 0.32
C LEU A 147 16.07 -4.46 1.66
N ALA A 148 16.71 -4.02 2.73
CA ALA A 148 16.17 -4.08 4.09
C ALA A 148 15.87 -2.66 4.55
N VAL A 149 14.65 -2.43 5.00
CA VAL A 149 14.18 -1.10 5.39
C VAL A 149 13.80 -1.12 6.86
N THR A 150 14.35 -0.18 7.62
CA THR A 150 13.94 0.09 9.00
C THR A 150 13.12 1.36 9.02
N VAL A 151 11.89 1.27 9.50
CA VAL A 151 10.91 2.37 9.56
C VAL A 151 10.69 2.75 11.02
N SER A 152 10.70 4.05 11.32
CA SER A 152 10.28 4.59 12.61
C SER A 152 8.84 5.08 12.48
N ALA A 153 7.95 4.59 13.35
CA ALA A 153 6.52 4.92 13.37
C ALA A 153 6.08 5.18 14.82
N GLY A 154 6.09 6.44 15.25
CA GLY A 154 5.94 6.84 16.64
C GLY A 154 6.98 6.17 17.53
N ASN A 155 6.51 5.46 18.55
CA ASN A 155 7.32 4.65 19.47
C ASN A 155 7.95 3.40 18.83
N GLN A 156 7.46 2.96 17.66
CA GLN A 156 7.79 1.66 17.10
C GLN A 156 8.90 1.74 16.06
N THR A 157 9.68 0.67 15.99
CA THR A 157 10.60 0.41 14.88
C THR A 157 10.15 -0.85 14.16
N ILE A 158 9.86 -0.71 12.86
CA ILE A 158 9.39 -1.78 12.00
C ILE A 158 10.52 -2.11 11.02
N VAL A 159 10.74 -3.40 10.75
CA VAL A 159 11.69 -3.82 9.71
C VAL A 159 10.89 -4.49 8.60
N VAL A 160 10.99 -3.95 7.40
CA VAL A 160 10.34 -4.47 6.19
C VAL A 160 11.38 -4.80 5.14
N ALA A 161 11.14 -5.83 4.34
CA ALA A 161 11.93 -6.06 3.14
C ALA A 161 11.37 -5.19 2.00
N GLY A 162 12.22 -4.83 1.04
CA GLY A 162 11.72 -4.29 -0.23
C GLY A 162 10.90 -5.34 -0.97
N ASP A 163 9.75 -4.95 -1.49
CA ASP A 163 8.90 -5.77 -2.35
C ASP A 163 9.15 -5.42 -3.82
N TYR A 164 9.48 -6.42 -4.64
CA TYR A 164 9.94 -6.20 -6.01
C TYR A 164 8.88 -6.65 -6.99
N ARG A 165 8.25 -5.68 -7.67
CA ARG A 165 7.10 -5.91 -8.55
C ARG A 165 7.42 -5.47 -9.97
N ASN A 166 6.83 -6.12 -10.96
CA ASN A 166 6.78 -5.59 -12.33
C ASN A 166 5.55 -4.68 -12.48
N LEU A 167 5.77 -3.36 -12.47
CA LEU A 167 4.67 -2.39 -12.53
C LEU A 167 4.40 -1.87 -13.94
N GLN A 168 4.87 -2.56 -14.98
CA GLN A 168 4.66 -2.13 -16.38
C GLN A 168 3.18 -1.99 -16.77
N ALA A 169 2.31 -2.71 -16.07
CA ALA A 169 0.86 -2.75 -16.29
C ALA A 169 0.03 -2.03 -15.22
N ASP A 170 0.68 -1.34 -14.27
CA ASP A 170 0.03 -0.51 -13.24
C ASP A 170 -0.27 0.87 -13.85
N TYR A 171 -1.40 0.96 -14.54
CA TYR A 171 -1.83 2.14 -15.27
C TYR A 171 -2.53 3.16 -14.37
N ASN A 172 -3.03 2.75 -13.20
CA ASN A 172 -3.65 3.67 -12.25
C ASN A 172 -2.64 4.25 -11.23
N GLY A 173 -1.44 3.67 -11.13
CA GLY A 173 -0.33 4.15 -10.30
C GLY A 173 -0.48 3.81 -8.82
N ASP A 174 -1.27 2.80 -8.48
CA ASP A 174 -1.51 2.40 -7.09
C ASP A 174 -0.56 1.27 -6.61
N LEU A 175 0.39 0.86 -7.46
CA LEU A 175 1.38 -0.21 -7.25
C LEU A 175 0.78 -1.63 -7.23
N VAL A 176 -0.44 -1.80 -7.73
CA VAL A 176 -1.12 -3.10 -7.87
C VAL A 176 -1.62 -3.25 -9.29
N VAL A 177 -1.19 -4.30 -9.98
CA VAL A 177 -1.72 -4.62 -11.31
C VAL A 177 -3.03 -5.41 -11.15
N ASP A 178 -4.17 -4.77 -11.36
CA ASP A 178 -5.49 -5.39 -11.23
C ASP A 178 -6.53 -4.85 -12.23
N HIS A 179 -7.82 -4.97 -11.90
CA HIS A 179 -8.90 -4.50 -12.78
C HIS A 179 -8.95 -2.96 -12.91
N GLY A 180 -8.48 -2.22 -11.92
CA GLY A 180 -8.40 -0.76 -11.95
C GLY A 180 -7.53 -0.26 -13.10
N ASP A 181 -6.45 -0.97 -13.43
CA ASP A 181 -5.60 -0.63 -14.58
C ASP A 181 -6.31 -0.87 -15.91
N TYR A 182 -7.07 -1.96 -15.99
CA TYR A 182 -7.90 -2.24 -17.16
C TYR A 182 -8.93 -1.13 -17.38
N ASP A 183 -9.52 -0.58 -16.32
CA ASP A 183 -10.43 0.55 -16.43
C ASP A 183 -9.72 1.79 -17.00
N VAL A 184 -8.48 2.07 -16.56
CA VAL A 184 -7.66 3.16 -17.12
C VAL A 184 -7.36 2.93 -18.60
N PHE A 185 -6.97 1.70 -18.96
CA PHE A 185 -6.76 1.29 -20.36
C PHE A 185 -8.02 1.51 -21.21
N GLN A 186 -9.19 1.05 -20.74
CA GLN A 186 -10.45 1.22 -21.47
C GLN A 186 -10.82 2.70 -21.65
N MET A 187 -10.64 3.52 -20.62
CA MET A 187 -10.95 4.95 -20.66
C MET A 187 -10.04 5.72 -21.61
N THR A 188 -8.80 5.26 -21.81
CA THR A 188 -7.78 5.95 -22.60
C THR A 188 -7.50 5.31 -23.96
N TYR A 189 -8.21 4.23 -24.32
CA TYR A 189 -8.04 3.51 -25.58
C TYR A 189 -8.10 4.44 -26.81
N GLY A 190 -7.09 4.34 -27.67
CA GLY A 190 -6.89 5.17 -28.86
C GLY A 190 -6.21 6.50 -28.61
N SER A 191 -5.80 6.81 -27.37
CA SER A 191 -4.98 7.99 -27.06
C SER A 191 -3.61 7.87 -27.72
N THR A 192 -3.02 9.02 -28.08
CA THR A 192 -1.69 9.10 -28.69
C THR A 192 -0.90 10.24 -28.06
N GLY A 193 0.42 10.10 -27.92
CA GLY A 193 1.26 11.11 -27.31
C GLY A 193 2.38 10.52 -26.47
N ALA A 194 2.97 11.35 -25.61
CA ALA A 194 3.99 10.92 -24.66
C ALA A 194 3.41 10.86 -23.24
N GLY A 195 3.88 9.92 -22.42
CA GLY A 195 3.50 9.80 -21.01
C GLY A 195 2.04 9.38 -20.82
N LEU A 196 1.53 8.51 -21.69
CA LEU A 196 0.20 7.92 -21.53
C LEU A 196 0.27 6.84 -20.46
N ALA A 197 -0.61 6.90 -19.47
CA ALA A 197 -0.57 5.97 -18.34
C ALA A 197 -0.78 4.50 -18.75
N ALA A 198 -1.62 4.26 -19.76
CA ALA A 198 -1.93 2.91 -20.27
C ALA A 198 -1.17 2.53 -21.55
N ASP A 199 -0.07 3.23 -21.89
CA ASP A 199 0.85 2.86 -22.98
C ASP A 199 1.94 1.94 -22.41
N GLY A 200 1.52 0.71 -22.07
CA GLY A 200 2.37 -0.27 -21.40
C GLY A 200 3.49 -0.81 -22.28
N ASN A 201 3.35 -0.74 -23.61
CA ASN A 201 4.41 -1.14 -24.54
C ASN A 201 5.37 0.02 -24.89
N GLY A 202 5.00 1.27 -24.59
CA GLY A 202 5.80 2.47 -24.78
C GLY A 202 5.91 2.94 -26.24
N ASP A 203 4.94 2.62 -27.10
CA ASP A 203 4.96 2.99 -28.53
C ASP A 203 4.30 4.35 -28.82
N GLY A 204 3.74 4.99 -27.80
CA GLY A 204 3.11 6.30 -27.88
C GLY A 204 1.64 6.25 -28.26
N VAL A 205 1.01 5.06 -28.27
CA VAL A 205 -0.41 4.84 -28.55
C VAL A 205 -0.99 3.86 -27.54
N VAL A 206 -2.17 4.15 -26.98
CA VAL A 206 -2.91 3.17 -26.17
C VAL A 206 -3.78 2.34 -27.10
N ASP A 207 -3.43 1.08 -27.35
CA ASP A 207 -4.19 0.18 -28.22
C ASP A 207 -4.23 -1.28 -27.75
N ALA A 208 -4.63 -2.20 -28.64
CA ALA A 208 -4.76 -3.60 -28.29
C ALA A 208 -3.45 -4.27 -27.84
N ALA A 209 -2.28 -3.71 -28.15
CA ALA A 209 -0.99 -4.18 -27.66
C ALA A 209 -0.85 -3.94 -26.15
N ASP A 210 -1.29 -2.79 -25.62
CA ASP A 210 -1.19 -2.48 -24.19
C ASP A 210 -2.12 -3.32 -23.32
N TYR A 211 -3.25 -3.74 -23.90
CA TYR A 211 -4.08 -4.76 -23.28
C TYR A 211 -3.31 -6.06 -23.05
N THR A 212 -2.46 -6.47 -23.99
CA THR A 212 -1.67 -7.70 -23.83
C THR A 212 -0.58 -7.54 -22.77
N VAL A 213 -0.01 -6.34 -22.62
CA VAL A 213 0.91 -6.02 -21.51
C VAL A 213 0.22 -6.22 -20.17
N TRP A 214 -0.99 -5.67 -20.01
CA TRP A 214 -1.76 -5.85 -18.78
C TRP A 214 -2.20 -7.30 -18.53
N ARG A 215 -2.80 -7.95 -19.54
CA ARG A 215 -3.32 -9.32 -19.43
C ARG A 215 -2.21 -10.33 -19.10
N ASP A 216 -1.03 -10.15 -19.69
CA ASP A 216 0.09 -11.08 -19.55
C ASP A 216 1.05 -10.67 -18.41
N SER A 217 0.70 -9.65 -17.62
CA SER A 217 1.51 -9.19 -16.50
C SER A 217 1.67 -10.29 -15.44
N PRO A 218 2.89 -10.54 -14.93
CA PRO A 218 3.11 -11.51 -13.87
C PRO A 218 2.54 -11.06 -12.51
N GLU A 219 2.27 -9.77 -12.33
CA GLU A 219 1.72 -9.19 -11.10
C GLU A 219 0.18 -9.15 -11.10
N LEU A 220 -0.47 -9.57 -12.19
CA LEU A 220 -1.91 -9.42 -12.36
C LEU A 220 -2.70 -10.14 -11.27
N SER A 221 -3.36 -9.35 -10.40
CA SER A 221 -4.19 -9.81 -9.31
C SER A 221 -5.67 -9.67 -9.68
N LEU A 222 -6.23 -10.72 -10.28
CA LEU A 222 -7.66 -10.81 -10.48
C LEU A 222 -8.30 -11.26 -9.16
N ALA A 223 -8.74 -10.31 -8.34
CA ALA A 223 -9.56 -10.64 -7.18
C ALA A 223 -10.73 -11.53 -7.62
N SER A 224 -10.94 -12.65 -6.93
CA SER A 224 -12.18 -13.41 -7.04
C SER A 224 -13.32 -12.48 -6.63
N MET A 225 -14.05 -11.91 -7.60
CA MET A 225 -15.28 -11.18 -7.30
C MET A 225 -16.13 -12.04 -6.34
N PRO A 226 -16.65 -11.48 -5.24
CA PRO A 226 -17.57 -12.22 -4.40
C PRO A 226 -18.70 -12.70 -5.31
N ALA A 227 -18.92 -14.02 -5.33
CA ALA A 227 -19.99 -14.60 -6.13
C ALA A 227 -21.26 -13.80 -5.85
N ILE A 228 -21.76 -13.12 -6.89
CA ILE A 228 -23.05 -12.47 -6.83
C ILE A 228 -24.04 -13.58 -6.52
N THR A 229 -24.44 -13.68 -5.24
CA THR A 229 -25.49 -14.59 -4.82
C THR A 229 -26.75 -14.01 -5.43
N ALA A 230 -27.08 -14.44 -6.66
CA ALA A 230 -28.27 -13.97 -7.35
C ALA A 230 -29.48 -14.22 -6.42
N PRO A 231 -30.17 -13.18 -5.94
CA PRO A 231 -31.34 -13.40 -5.12
C PRO A 231 -32.47 -13.87 -6.04
N GLY A 232 -32.80 -15.16 -5.98
CA GLY A 232 -34.17 -15.61 -6.26
C GLY A 232 -34.49 -16.23 -7.61
N LEU A 233 -33.56 -16.93 -8.28
CA LEU A 233 -33.95 -17.87 -9.35
C LEU A 233 -33.81 -19.32 -8.88
N SER A 234 -34.72 -19.76 -8.01
CA SER A 234 -34.92 -21.18 -7.74
C SER A 234 -35.70 -21.82 -8.90
N LEU A 235 -35.01 -22.14 -10.00
CA LEU A 235 -35.53 -23.09 -10.99
C LEU A 235 -35.35 -24.51 -10.42
N PRO A 236 -36.42 -25.30 -10.27
CA PRO A 236 -36.28 -26.67 -9.80
C PRO A 236 -35.69 -27.52 -10.93
N GLY A 237 -34.46 -27.99 -10.71
CA GLY A 237 -34.00 -29.23 -11.33
C GLY A 237 -32.86 -29.15 -12.33
N PHE A 238 -31.71 -28.57 -11.97
CA PHE A 238 -30.39 -29.01 -12.44
C PHE A 238 -29.31 -28.42 -11.52
N VAL A 239 -28.68 -29.26 -10.70
CA VAL A 239 -27.43 -28.90 -10.02
C VAL A 239 -26.31 -29.23 -10.98
N GLU A 240 -26.04 -28.33 -11.90
CA GLU A 240 -24.70 -28.21 -12.47
C GLU A 240 -24.04 -27.09 -11.68
N ALA A 241 -22.95 -27.41 -10.97
CA ALA A 241 -22.10 -26.39 -10.41
C ALA A 241 -21.63 -25.52 -11.58
N ALA A 242 -22.21 -24.34 -11.74
CA ALA A 242 -21.71 -23.37 -12.69
C ALA A 242 -20.22 -23.19 -12.36
N PRO A 243 -19.29 -23.44 -13.31
CA PRO A 243 -17.92 -23.05 -13.09
C PRO A 243 -17.96 -21.57 -12.76
N GLY A 244 -17.37 -21.20 -11.61
CA GLY A 244 -17.34 -19.83 -11.12
C GLY A 244 -17.09 -18.91 -12.30
N GLY A 245 -17.98 -17.94 -12.49
CA GLY A 245 -18.01 -17.11 -13.70
C GLY A 245 -16.61 -16.61 -13.96
N VAL A 246 -15.95 -17.22 -14.95
CA VAL A 246 -14.70 -16.70 -15.47
C VAL A 246 -15.12 -15.37 -16.04
N VAL A 247 -14.76 -14.28 -15.35
CA VAL A 247 -14.85 -12.96 -15.92
C VAL A 247 -13.85 -12.97 -17.06
N THR A 248 -14.29 -13.43 -18.23
CA THR A 248 -13.54 -13.31 -19.46
C THR A 248 -13.56 -11.83 -19.78
N ILE A 249 -12.51 -11.12 -19.37
CA ILE A 249 -12.33 -9.73 -19.74
C ILE A 249 -12.17 -9.73 -21.26
N PRO A 250 -13.15 -9.17 -22.00
CA PRO A 250 -13.19 -9.33 -23.44
C PRO A 250 -12.06 -8.54 -24.08
N GLU A 251 -11.34 -9.18 -25.00
CA GLU A 251 -10.35 -8.48 -25.81
C GLU A 251 -11.06 -7.39 -26.64
N PRO A 252 -10.45 -6.20 -26.84
CA PRO A 252 -11.10 -5.08 -27.53
C PRO A 252 -11.59 -5.45 -28.96
N ALA A 253 -10.92 -6.40 -29.62
CA ALA A 253 -11.34 -6.94 -30.91
C ALA A 253 -12.66 -7.74 -30.86
N ALA A 254 -12.92 -8.47 -29.77
CA ALA A 254 -14.15 -9.25 -29.59
C ALA A 254 -15.38 -8.34 -29.43
N VAL A 255 -15.23 -7.22 -28.71
CA VAL A 255 -16.28 -6.22 -28.53
C VAL A 255 -16.59 -5.49 -29.84
N LEU A 256 -15.55 -5.06 -30.57
CA LEU A 256 -15.70 -4.42 -31.88
C LEU A 256 -16.39 -5.35 -32.88
N LEU A 257 -16.01 -6.63 -32.94
CA LEU A 257 -16.63 -7.59 -33.83
C LEU A 257 -18.10 -7.88 -33.45
N ALA A 258 -18.40 -8.00 -32.15
CA ALA A 258 -19.76 -8.18 -31.66
C ALA A 258 -20.65 -6.96 -31.97
N ALA A 259 -20.14 -5.74 -31.79
CA ALA A 259 -20.83 -4.50 -32.10
C ALA A 259 -21.14 -4.37 -33.62
N GLN A 260 -20.18 -4.74 -34.47
CA GLN A 260 -20.37 -4.77 -35.93
C GLN A 260 -21.43 -5.80 -36.35
N LEU A 261 -21.44 -6.98 -35.72
CA LEU A 261 -22.45 -8.02 -35.99
C LEU A 261 -23.85 -7.59 -35.51
N LEU A 262 -23.97 -6.96 -34.34
CA LEU A 262 -25.23 -6.39 -33.83
C LEU A 262 -25.78 -5.28 -34.74
N ALA A 263 -24.92 -4.36 -35.19
CA ALA A 263 -25.30 -3.32 -36.15
C ALA A 263 -25.77 -3.90 -37.49
N CYS A 264 -25.11 -4.95 -37.99
CA CYS A 264 -25.54 -5.69 -39.19
C CYS A 264 -26.90 -6.40 -39.00
N CYS A 265 -27.12 -7.02 -37.84
CA CYS A 265 -28.38 -7.70 -37.50
C CYS A 265 -29.55 -6.71 -37.38
N LEU A 266 -29.33 -5.56 -36.75
CA LEU A 266 -30.33 -4.49 -36.64
C LEU A 266 -30.67 -3.87 -38.00
N ARG A 267 -29.68 -3.69 -38.89
CA ARG A 267 -29.89 -3.22 -40.28
C ARG A 267 -30.65 -4.22 -41.15
N ARG A 268 -30.48 -5.53 -40.94
CA ARG A 268 -31.24 -6.57 -41.65
C ARG A 268 -32.69 -6.70 -41.19
N ARG A 269 -33.01 -6.28 -39.96
CA ARG A 269 -34.36 -6.37 -39.38
C ARG A 269 -35.26 -5.16 -39.71
N ALA A 270 -34.66 -4.08 -40.21
CA ALA A 270 -35.34 -2.83 -40.60
C ALA A 270 -35.65 -2.74 -42.11
N ARG A 271 -35.46 -3.83 -42.86
CA ARG A 271 -35.87 -4.01 -44.26
C ARG A 271 -36.87 -5.15 -44.33
#